data_AF-A0A164BF54-F1
#
_entry.id   AF-A0A164BF54-F1
#
_cell.length_a   1.000
_cell.length_b   1.000
_cell.length_c   1.000
_cell.angle_alpha   90.00
_cell.angle_beta   90.00
_cell.angle_gamma   90.00
#
_symmetry.space_group_name_H-M   'P 1'
#
loop_
_entity.id
_entity.type
_entity.pdbx_description
1 polymer ?
#
loop_
_entity_poly.entity_id
_entity_poly.type
_entity_poly.pdbx_seq_one_letter_code
_entity_poly.pdbx_strand_id
1 'polypeptide(L)'
;MSGVPEMPVAEDEGFTSGSVLWDDRLSGAVEWSRSAPWERPHPEDSSAPRGWLVWRGEWPWSVTPDLVDLAWSRYGIGVRVLAERGEVDLRLLRHHLPRMGRLQVRRQGDGTVSGWGVLPRARNLKVLEIPHDLDEEADLSRLFSLRRYSGPSHSAWGGVLGGAALEQAEVGEVAGRIEAPLRSLQVSGPGVTHLPELAHPESLRAVTVDAGAEFDLTSLSVAPWLQELVVFGRNLTGLSAVTALRKLTRVTLEGRSDEDVRVLSGIDAPDVFLALGPRPPQELVDVAIRRGWRIELSAREEREAYRRLGLSSPHDHPDTEMRWFEGVGEVVLSAETPDFTFTVYEEDLPPGMSGTEAERVLLQRVRERRGARVVRALRRFSTEKRVVLRGSTAAVRWKHLADEATALFDDHDRG
;
A
#
# COMPACT_ATOMS: atom_id res chain seq x y z
N MET A 1 -18.07 -31.37 -47.60
CA MET A 1 -17.14 -31.12 -46.47
C MET A 1 -17.31 -29.67 -46.10
N SER A 2 -18.08 -29.44 -45.05
CA SER A 2 -18.54 -28.13 -44.60
C SER A 2 -17.44 -27.43 -43.81
N GLY A 3 -17.01 -26.27 -44.29
CA GLY A 3 -16.10 -25.36 -43.58
C GLY A 3 -16.87 -24.53 -42.56
N VAL A 4 -16.35 -24.49 -41.35
CA VAL A 4 -16.84 -23.68 -40.22
C VAL A 4 -16.57 -22.19 -40.50
N PRO A 5 -17.51 -21.27 -40.28
CA PRO A 5 -17.21 -19.84 -40.31
C PRO A 5 -16.61 -19.38 -38.97
N GLU A 6 -15.40 -18.81 -39.02
CA GLU A 6 -14.76 -18.13 -37.90
C GLU A 6 -15.51 -16.83 -37.57
N MET A 7 -15.79 -16.61 -36.28
CA MET A 7 -16.36 -15.37 -35.76
C MET A 7 -15.27 -14.29 -35.59
N PRO A 8 -15.59 -13.00 -35.78
CA PRO A 8 -14.68 -11.91 -35.47
C PRO A 8 -14.49 -11.74 -33.96
N VAL A 9 -13.23 -11.58 -33.56
CA VAL A 9 -12.81 -11.22 -32.21
C VAL A 9 -13.23 -9.77 -31.95
N ALA A 10 -13.93 -9.54 -30.85
CA ALA A 10 -14.43 -8.24 -30.44
C ALA A 10 -13.27 -7.28 -30.11
N GLU A 11 -13.35 -6.09 -30.69
CA GLU A 11 -12.61 -4.89 -30.30
C GLU A 11 -13.11 -4.44 -28.91
N ASP A 12 -12.17 -4.22 -27.99
CA ASP A 12 -12.45 -3.64 -26.69
C ASP A 12 -12.26 -2.11 -26.81
N GLU A 13 -13.37 -1.42 -27.13
CA GLU A 13 -13.46 0.04 -27.07
C GLU A 13 -13.59 0.50 -25.62
N GLY A 14 -12.78 1.47 -25.18
CA GLY A 14 -13.02 2.08 -23.87
C GLY A 14 -12.03 3.10 -23.32
N PHE A 15 -11.51 4.05 -24.10
CA PHE A 15 -11.03 5.32 -23.54
C PHE A 15 -11.28 6.48 -24.54
N THR A 16 -12.41 7.16 -24.40
CA THR A 16 -12.67 8.45 -25.04
C THR A 16 -12.94 9.50 -23.97
N SER A 17 -11.93 10.31 -23.68
CA SER A 17 -12.05 11.54 -22.89
C SER A 17 -10.94 12.51 -23.31
N GLY A 18 -11.29 13.48 -24.14
CA GLY A 18 -10.45 14.63 -24.51
C GLY A 18 -9.23 14.26 -25.35
N SER A 19 -9.36 14.28 -26.68
CA SER A 19 -8.24 14.10 -27.60
C SER A 19 -7.24 15.24 -27.47
N VAL A 20 -6.35 15.16 -26.47
CA VAL A 20 -5.04 15.78 -26.58
C VAL A 20 -4.43 15.17 -27.84
N LEU A 21 -4.25 15.96 -28.90
CA LEU A 21 -3.58 15.51 -30.12
C LEU A 21 -2.23 14.92 -29.73
N TRP A 22 -2.16 13.59 -29.71
CA TRP A 22 -0.98 12.83 -29.38
C TRP A 22 0.03 13.01 -30.51
N ASP A 23 1.28 13.33 -30.15
CA ASP A 23 2.33 13.50 -31.15
C ASP A 23 2.91 12.12 -31.45
N ASP A 24 2.73 11.64 -32.69
CA ASP A 24 3.17 10.31 -33.11
C ASP A 24 4.66 10.05 -32.92
N ARG A 25 5.47 11.12 -32.78
CA ARG A 25 6.89 11.01 -32.45
C ARG A 25 7.15 10.42 -31.07
N LEU A 26 6.16 10.43 -30.16
CA LEU A 26 6.25 9.89 -28.81
C LEU A 26 5.73 8.44 -28.70
N SER A 27 4.95 7.96 -29.68
CA SER A 27 4.23 6.67 -29.64
C SER A 27 5.12 5.43 -29.48
N GLY A 28 6.41 5.53 -29.82
CA GLY A 28 7.38 4.42 -29.69
C GLY A 28 8.36 4.55 -28.51
N ALA A 29 8.32 5.65 -27.76
CA ALA A 29 9.30 5.97 -26.72
C ALA A 29 8.69 6.16 -25.33
N VAL A 30 7.37 6.23 -25.23
CA VAL A 30 6.64 6.46 -23.98
C VAL A 30 6.07 5.15 -23.46
N GLU A 31 6.49 4.78 -22.25
CA GLU A 31 5.84 3.73 -21.47
C GLU A 31 4.80 4.38 -20.55
N TRP A 32 3.57 3.89 -20.63
CA TRP A 32 2.50 4.31 -19.74
C TRP A 32 2.54 3.47 -18.48
N SER A 33 2.70 4.13 -17.34
CA SER A 33 2.60 3.49 -16.04
C SER A 33 1.23 3.81 -15.46
N ARG A 34 0.50 2.80 -14.98
CA ARG A 34 -0.52 3.07 -13.96
C ARG A 34 0.25 3.59 -12.74
N SER A 35 -0.09 4.80 -12.30
CA SER A 35 0.53 5.45 -11.14
C SER A 35 0.53 4.53 -9.92
N ALA A 36 1.57 4.56 -9.08
CA ALA A 36 1.53 3.83 -7.81
C ALA A 36 0.47 4.43 -6.85
N PRO A 37 -0.19 3.64 -5.98
CA PRO A 37 -1.28 4.11 -5.11
C PRO A 37 -0.91 5.24 -4.14
N TRP A 38 0.37 5.37 -3.78
CA TRP A 38 0.89 6.42 -2.88
C TRP A 38 1.21 7.74 -3.59
N GLU A 39 1.12 7.79 -4.92
CA GLU A 39 1.18 9.04 -5.68
C GLU A 39 -0.18 9.79 -5.58
N ARG A 40 -0.61 10.13 -4.34
CA ARG A 40 -1.77 11.00 -4.18
C ARG A 40 -1.51 12.31 -4.92
N PRO A 41 -2.44 12.77 -5.79
CA PRO A 41 -2.25 14.00 -6.54
C PRO A 41 -2.14 15.19 -5.59
N HIS A 42 -1.29 16.17 -5.92
CA HIS A 42 -1.66 17.54 -5.61
C HIS A 42 -2.94 17.84 -6.40
N PRO A 43 -3.96 18.50 -5.83
CA PRO A 43 -5.26 18.71 -6.47
C PRO A 43 -5.18 19.39 -7.86
N GLU A 44 -4.07 20.07 -8.18
CA GLU A 44 -3.83 20.75 -9.44
C GLU A 44 -3.29 19.86 -10.58
N ASP A 45 -2.93 18.59 -10.31
CA ASP A 45 -2.16 17.73 -11.24
C ASP A 45 -2.91 16.44 -11.64
N SER A 46 -4.24 16.44 -11.52
CA SER A 46 -5.11 15.26 -11.54
C SER A 46 -5.61 14.82 -12.92
N SER A 47 -5.31 15.55 -14.00
CA SER A 47 -5.91 15.29 -15.33
C SER A 47 -4.93 14.92 -16.46
N ALA A 48 -3.61 15.03 -16.27
CA ALA A 48 -2.64 14.64 -17.30
C ALA A 48 -2.33 13.14 -17.22
N PRO A 49 -2.36 12.40 -18.34
CA PRO A 49 -1.95 11.00 -18.35
C PRO A 49 -0.45 10.90 -17.98
N ARG A 50 -0.12 10.03 -17.03
CA ARG A 50 1.25 9.86 -16.52
C ARG A 50 2.02 8.88 -17.40
N GLY A 51 2.86 9.42 -18.28
CA GLY A 51 3.77 8.66 -19.13
C GLY A 51 5.23 8.86 -18.72
N TRP A 52 6.08 7.90 -19.07
CA TRP A 52 7.53 8.00 -18.93
C TRP A 52 8.21 7.81 -20.28
N LEU A 53 9.08 8.72 -20.68
CA LEU A 53 10.09 8.46 -21.71
C LEU A 53 11.13 7.52 -21.13
N VAL A 54 11.20 6.29 -21.62
CA VAL A 54 12.09 5.26 -21.07
C VAL A 54 13.43 5.27 -21.78
N TRP A 55 14.50 5.47 -21.02
CA TRP A 55 15.87 5.42 -21.50
C TRP A 55 16.62 4.24 -20.88
N ARG A 56 17.18 3.37 -21.73
CA ARG A 56 17.84 2.11 -21.33
C ARG A 56 19.36 2.09 -21.56
N GLY A 57 20.00 3.25 -21.73
CA GLY A 57 21.45 3.33 -21.95
C GLY A 57 21.97 2.92 -23.33
N GLU A 58 21.27 2.01 -24.04
CA GLU A 58 21.79 1.38 -25.27
C GLU A 58 21.46 2.12 -26.58
N TRP A 59 20.56 3.11 -26.55
CA TRP A 59 20.13 3.82 -27.76
C TRP A 59 20.55 5.28 -27.72
N PRO A 60 21.52 5.70 -28.55
CA PRO A 60 22.04 7.03 -28.40
C PRO A 60 21.16 8.14 -29.02
N TRP A 61 20.10 7.87 -29.82
CA TRP A 61 19.46 8.98 -30.59
C TRP A 61 17.96 8.91 -30.95
N SER A 62 17.10 8.10 -30.32
CA SER A 62 15.64 8.21 -30.58
C SER A 62 14.94 9.31 -29.77
N VAL A 63 15.54 9.78 -28.68
CA VAL A 63 14.98 10.83 -27.80
C VAL A 63 15.85 12.07 -27.89
N THR A 64 15.46 13.05 -28.72
CA THR A 64 16.17 14.33 -28.86
C THR A 64 15.84 15.29 -27.70
N PRO A 65 16.66 16.32 -27.41
CA PRO A 65 16.32 17.34 -26.42
C PRO A 65 14.97 18.00 -26.67
N ASP A 66 14.58 18.14 -27.94
CA ASP A 66 13.31 18.71 -28.34
C ASP A 66 12.13 17.75 -28.08
N LEU A 67 12.35 16.43 -28.16
CA LEU A 67 11.36 15.44 -27.73
C LEU A 67 11.17 15.44 -26.21
N VAL A 68 12.24 15.63 -25.43
CA VAL A 68 12.14 15.80 -23.96
C VAL A 68 11.38 17.08 -23.62
N ASP A 69 11.67 18.20 -24.29
CA ASP A 69 10.93 19.44 -24.12
C ASP A 69 9.46 19.29 -24.49
N LEU A 70 9.18 18.66 -25.64
CA LEU A 70 7.81 18.41 -26.09
C LEU A 70 7.05 17.53 -25.10
N ALA A 71 7.65 16.41 -24.68
CA ALA A 71 7.07 15.48 -23.72
C ALA A 71 6.75 16.16 -22.38
N TRP A 72 7.67 16.99 -21.89
CA TRP A 72 7.48 17.72 -20.64
C TRP A 72 6.50 18.88 -20.77
N SER A 73 6.74 19.82 -21.67
CA SER A 73 5.96 21.07 -21.79
C SER A 73 4.52 20.86 -22.24
N ARG A 74 4.27 19.84 -23.06
CA ARG A 74 2.94 19.59 -23.63
C ARG A 74 2.16 18.49 -22.91
N TYR A 75 2.85 17.53 -22.31
CA TYR A 75 2.22 16.33 -21.75
C TYR A 75 2.60 16.04 -20.29
N GLY A 76 3.54 16.76 -19.69
CA GLY A 76 4.00 16.50 -18.31
C GLY A 76 4.70 15.15 -18.13
N ILE A 77 5.17 14.55 -19.22
CA ILE A 77 5.82 13.23 -19.26
C ILE A 77 7.24 13.35 -18.69
N GLY A 78 7.56 12.46 -17.74
CA GLY A 78 8.89 12.39 -17.12
C GLY A 78 9.88 11.52 -17.90
N VAL A 79 11.14 11.53 -17.50
CA VAL A 79 12.15 10.60 -18.04
C VAL A 79 12.42 9.50 -17.02
N ARG A 80 12.34 8.24 -17.46
CA ARG A 80 12.68 7.07 -16.65
C ARG A 80 13.95 6.43 -17.20
N VAL A 81 14.98 6.38 -16.38
CA VAL A 81 16.22 5.65 -16.66
C VAL A 81 16.09 4.24 -16.10
N LEU A 82 16.24 3.22 -16.93
CA LEU A 82 16.25 1.82 -16.53
C LEU A 82 17.65 1.25 -16.73
N ALA A 83 18.31 0.87 -15.63
CA ALA A 83 19.54 0.09 -15.67
C ALA A 83 19.21 -1.40 -15.49
N GLU A 84 18.98 -2.11 -16.61
CA GLU A 84 18.59 -3.54 -16.61
C GLU A 84 19.82 -4.48 -16.59
N ARG A 85 20.88 -4.13 -17.31
CA ARG A 85 22.18 -4.85 -17.36
C ARG A 85 23.30 -3.87 -17.67
N GLY A 86 24.44 -4.02 -16.99
CA GLY A 86 25.61 -3.16 -17.21
C GLY A 86 25.48 -1.77 -16.59
N GLU A 87 26.38 -0.87 -16.98
CA GLU A 87 26.50 0.47 -16.40
C GLU A 87 25.79 1.52 -17.27
N VAL A 88 24.94 2.33 -16.64
CA VAL A 88 24.24 3.44 -17.26
C VAL A 88 24.81 4.76 -16.74
N ASP A 89 25.45 5.53 -17.63
CA ASP A 89 26.08 6.80 -17.28
C ASP A 89 25.14 7.99 -17.50
N LEU A 90 24.73 8.66 -16.42
CA LEU A 90 23.85 9.84 -16.47
C LEU A 90 24.48 11.03 -17.21
N ARG A 91 25.81 11.06 -17.40
CA ARG A 91 26.49 12.10 -18.20
C ARG A 91 26.03 12.10 -19.66
N LEU A 92 25.47 11.00 -20.15
CA LEU A 92 24.85 10.94 -21.48
C LEU A 92 23.60 11.82 -21.58
N LEU A 93 22.90 12.06 -20.48
CA LEU A 93 21.72 12.92 -20.42
C LEU A 93 22.04 14.41 -20.26
N ARG A 94 23.32 14.80 -20.22
CA ARG A 94 23.76 16.18 -19.88
C ARG A 94 23.09 17.29 -20.67
N HIS A 95 22.74 17.05 -21.94
CA HIS A 95 22.09 18.03 -22.81
C HIS A 95 20.58 18.12 -22.60
N HIS A 96 19.99 17.11 -21.98
CA HIS A 96 18.56 17.00 -21.71
C HIS A 96 18.21 17.44 -20.29
N LEU A 97 19.08 17.19 -19.31
CA LEU A 97 18.86 17.50 -17.89
C LEU A 97 18.30 18.91 -17.63
N PRO A 98 18.80 20.01 -18.25
CA PRO A 98 18.27 21.35 -18.00
C PRO A 98 16.80 21.54 -18.36
N ARG A 99 16.25 20.66 -19.21
CA ARG A 99 14.88 20.68 -19.72
C ARG A 99 13.95 19.73 -18.96
N MET A 100 14.49 18.82 -18.16
CA MET A 100 13.69 17.82 -17.44
C MET A 100 13.00 18.42 -16.22
N GLY A 101 11.72 18.11 -16.07
CA GLY A 101 10.94 18.41 -14.85
C GLY A 101 10.71 17.21 -13.93
N ARG A 102 10.84 15.98 -14.44
CA ARG A 102 10.72 14.73 -13.67
C ARG A 102 11.76 13.72 -14.14
N LEU A 103 12.48 13.13 -13.20
CA LEU A 103 13.47 12.08 -13.45
C LEU A 103 13.24 10.94 -12.47
N GLN A 104 13.05 9.75 -13.00
CA GLN A 104 13.04 8.51 -12.22
C GLN A 104 14.19 7.63 -12.70
N VAL A 105 15.00 7.13 -11.79
CA VAL A 105 16.05 6.16 -12.07
C VAL A 105 15.69 4.87 -11.36
N ARG A 106 15.59 3.77 -12.10
CA ARG A 106 15.35 2.44 -11.54
C ARG A 106 16.48 1.50 -11.92
N ARG A 107 16.95 0.79 -10.90
CA ARG A 107 17.85 -0.34 -11.04
C ARG A 107 17.02 -1.61 -11.17
N GLN A 108 17.32 -2.45 -12.16
CA GLN A 108 16.71 -3.77 -12.32
C GLN A 108 17.82 -4.79 -12.52
N GLY A 109 17.85 -5.85 -11.71
CA GLY A 109 18.92 -6.84 -11.79
C GLY A 109 20.26 -6.29 -11.29
N ASP A 110 21.33 -6.56 -12.03
CA ASP A 110 22.72 -6.22 -11.67
C ASP A 110 23.22 -4.90 -12.26
N GLY A 111 22.37 -4.18 -13.02
CA GLY A 111 22.74 -2.90 -13.62
C GLY A 111 23.18 -1.87 -12.59
N THR A 112 24.11 -0.98 -12.95
CA THR A 112 24.59 0.12 -12.11
C THR A 112 24.34 1.46 -12.80
N VAL A 113 24.23 2.53 -12.02
CA VAL A 113 24.07 3.88 -12.54
C VAL A 113 25.17 4.76 -11.98
N SER A 114 25.87 5.46 -12.86
CA SER A 114 26.99 6.33 -12.51
C SER A 114 26.80 7.76 -13.01
N GLY A 115 27.67 8.67 -12.58
CA GLY A 115 27.68 10.05 -13.06
C GLY A 115 26.64 10.94 -12.38
N TRP A 116 26.26 10.62 -11.14
CA TRP A 116 25.29 11.40 -10.36
C TRP A 116 25.68 12.87 -10.18
N GLY A 117 26.98 13.19 -10.26
CA GLY A 117 27.51 14.55 -10.29
C GLY A 117 27.01 15.46 -11.42
N VAL A 118 26.26 14.96 -12.42
CA VAL A 118 25.64 15.84 -13.45
C VAL A 118 24.26 16.36 -13.09
N LEU A 119 23.61 15.84 -12.04
CA LEU A 119 22.28 16.27 -11.61
C LEU A 119 22.14 17.79 -11.39
N PRO A 120 23.15 18.55 -10.92
CA PRO A 120 23.03 20.02 -10.77
C PRO A 120 22.73 20.78 -12.07
N ARG A 121 22.83 20.11 -13.23
CA ARG A 121 22.37 20.66 -14.52
C ARG A 121 20.84 20.68 -14.66
N ALA A 122 20.13 19.84 -13.93
CA ALA A 122 18.67 19.70 -13.98
C ALA A 122 17.94 20.77 -13.15
N ARG A 123 18.20 22.05 -13.44
CA ARG A 123 17.71 23.18 -12.63
C ARG A 123 16.18 23.30 -12.56
N ASN A 124 15.49 22.73 -13.54
CA ASN A 124 14.02 22.73 -13.64
C ASN A 124 13.38 21.47 -13.05
N LEU A 125 14.18 20.57 -12.48
CA LEU A 125 13.70 19.31 -11.94
C LEU A 125 12.82 19.56 -10.72
N LYS A 126 11.58 19.08 -10.79
CA LYS A 126 10.57 19.19 -9.72
C LYS A 126 10.40 17.88 -8.96
N VAL A 127 10.60 16.75 -9.64
CA VAL A 127 10.50 15.41 -9.04
C VAL A 127 11.76 14.63 -9.39
N LEU A 128 12.39 14.07 -8.37
CA LEU A 128 13.53 13.17 -8.51
C LEU A 128 13.27 11.91 -7.69
N GLU A 129 13.32 10.76 -8.36
CA GLU A 129 13.19 9.44 -7.74
C GLU A 129 14.41 8.61 -8.15
N ILE A 130 15.23 8.19 -7.20
CA ILE A 130 16.46 7.45 -7.46
C ILE A 130 16.59 6.27 -6.48
N PRO A 131 17.33 5.20 -6.82
CA PRO A 131 17.46 4.04 -5.95
C PRO A 131 18.05 4.44 -4.59
N HIS A 132 17.54 3.87 -3.49
CA HIS A 132 18.05 4.14 -2.13
C HIS A 132 19.45 3.55 -1.87
N ASP A 133 19.90 2.63 -2.73
CA ASP A 133 21.21 1.97 -2.71
C ASP A 133 22.11 2.53 -3.83
N LEU A 134 22.70 3.71 -3.61
CA LEU A 134 23.65 4.27 -4.58
C LEU A 134 25.08 3.83 -4.30
N ASP A 135 25.81 3.51 -5.37
CA ASP A 135 27.25 3.24 -5.33
C ASP A 135 28.10 4.53 -5.18
N GLU A 136 27.51 5.70 -5.46
CA GLU A 136 28.12 7.03 -5.42
C GLU A 136 27.09 8.04 -4.86
N GLU A 137 27.54 8.99 -4.02
CA GLU A 137 26.66 10.05 -3.50
C GLU A 137 26.20 10.98 -4.64
N ALA A 138 24.88 11.22 -4.71
CA ALA A 138 24.32 12.06 -5.76
C ALA A 138 24.48 13.55 -5.43
N ASP A 139 25.07 14.34 -6.35
CA ASP A 139 25.16 15.79 -6.20
C ASP A 139 23.80 16.44 -6.48
N LEU A 140 23.03 16.66 -5.42
CA LEU A 140 21.72 17.32 -5.50
C LEU A 140 21.84 18.86 -5.38
N SER A 141 23.05 19.42 -5.41
CA SER A 141 23.23 20.86 -5.34
C SER A 141 22.54 21.55 -6.52
N ARG A 142 22.03 22.77 -6.28
CA ARG A 142 21.39 23.62 -7.31
C ARG A 142 20.07 23.09 -7.89
N LEU A 143 19.50 22.02 -7.33
CA LEU A 143 18.14 21.56 -7.65
C LEU A 143 17.08 22.42 -6.95
N PHE A 144 17.14 23.74 -7.11
CA PHE A 144 16.31 24.70 -6.37
C PHE A 144 14.79 24.59 -6.66
N SER A 145 14.43 23.96 -7.78
CA SER A 145 13.04 23.74 -8.17
C SER A 145 12.44 22.45 -7.61
N LEU A 146 13.26 21.61 -6.97
CA LEU A 146 12.85 20.29 -6.52
C LEU A 146 11.75 20.42 -5.45
N ARG A 147 10.62 19.77 -5.72
CA ARG A 147 9.43 19.74 -4.86
C ARG A 147 9.27 18.39 -4.16
N ARG A 148 9.64 17.30 -4.87
CA ARG A 148 9.58 15.93 -4.38
C ARG A 148 10.91 15.22 -4.61
N TYR A 149 11.37 14.55 -3.57
CA TYR A 149 12.56 13.70 -3.60
C TYR A 149 12.25 12.32 -3.03
N SER A 150 12.69 11.26 -3.71
CA SER A 150 12.73 9.89 -3.20
C SER A 150 14.09 9.29 -3.51
N GLY A 151 14.83 8.82 -2.49
CA GLY A 151 16.16 8.25 -2.69
C GLY A 151 16.98 8.09 -1.42
N PRO A 152 18.30 7.86 -1.53
CA PRO A 152 19.15 7.66 -0.37
C PRO A 152 19.24 8.95 0.44
N SER A 153 19.73 8.80 1.65
CA SER A 153 20.08 9.95 2.45
C SER A 153 21.44 10.50 2.08
N HIS A 154 21.58 11.82 2.20
CA HIS A 154 22.80 12.54 1.89
C HIS A 154 23.45 13.03 3.16
N SER A 155 24.78 13.02 3.19
CA SER A 155 25.56 13.48 4.34
C SER A 155 25.47 15.00 4.54
N ALA A 156 25.08 15.73 3.48
CA ALA A 156 25.05 17.19 3.44
C ALA A 156 23.71 17.75 2.93
N TRP A 157 22.60 17.40 3.59
CA TRP A 157 21.28 17.98 3.30
C TRP A 157 21.26 19.52 3.28
N GLY A 158 22.16 20.17 4.03
CA GLY A 158 22.29 21.64 4.07
C GLY A 158 22.56 22.30 2.71
N GLY A 159 23.17 21.60 1.75
CA GLY A 159 23.38 22.11 0.38
C GLY A 159 22.24 21.78 -0.61
N VAL A 160 21.45 20.77 -0.28
CA VAL A 160 20.42 20.15 -1.15
C VAL A 160 19.04 20.75 -0.89
N LEU A 161 18.74 21.06 0.38
CA LEU A 161 17.42 21.47 0.86
C LEU A 161 17.34 22.93 1.33
N GLY A 162 18.44 23.69 1.22
CA GLY A 162 18.41 25.14 1.41
C GLY A 162 17.61 25.90 0.33
N GLY A 163 17.06 25.20 -0.67
CA GLY A 163 16.09 25.75 -1.61
C GLY A 163 14.68 25.68 -1.01
N ALA A 164 13.98 26.83 -1.00
CA ALA A 164 12.67 27.06 -0.39
C ALA A 164 11.47 26.28 -1.00
N ALA A 165 11.73 25.11 -1.58
CA ALA A 165 10.87 24.42 -2.51
C ALA A 165 10.56 22.97 -2.14
N LEU A 166 11.45 22.26 -1.44
CA LEU A 166 11.17 20.84 -1.20
C LEU A 166 10.01 20.70 -0.21
N GLU A 167 8.93 20.09 -0.68
CA GLU A 167 7.70 19.90 0.08
C GLU A 167 7.54 18.44 0.51
N GLN A 168 8.17 17.50 -0.21
CA GLN A 168 8.02 16.06 0.02
C GLN A 168 9.37 15.35 -0.08
N ALA A 169 9.70 14.55 0.92
CA ALA A 169 10.90 13.72 0.95
C ALA A 169 10.55 12.28 1.35
N GLU A 170 11.09 11.32 0.62
CA GLU A 170 11.16 9.91 0.98
C GLU A 170 12.62 9.48 1.01
N VAL A 171 13.10 9.08 2.17
CA VAL A 171 14.52 8.92 2.44
C VAL A 171 14.76 7.67 3.27
N GLY A 172 15.94 7.06 3.12
CA GLY A 172 16.30 5.87 3.88
C GLY A 172 16.49 6.18 5.37
N GLU A 173 17.66 6.74 5.70
CA GLU A 173 18.05 7.08 7.07
C GLU A 173 18.58 8.51 7.12
N VAL A 174 17.93 9.45 7.82
CA VAL A 174 18.35 10.86 7.70
C VAL A 174 19.59 11.17 8.54
N ALA A 175 20.73 11.40 7.87
CA ALA A 175 21.93 11.96 8.48
C ALA A 175 21.90 13.50 8.46
N GLY A 176 21.42 14.12 9.53
CA GLY A 176 21.51 15.56 9.75
C GLY A 176 20.22 16.36 9.56
N ARG A 177 20.37 17.69 9.58
CA ARG A 177 19.25 18.65 9.60
C ARG A 177 18.69 18.91 8.19
N ILE A 178 17.36 18.90 8.08
CA ILE A 178 16.63 19.26 6.87
C ILE A 178 16.23 20.74 6.92
N GLU A 179 16.76 21.53 6.00
CA GLU A 179 16.49 22.98 5.90
C GLU A 179 15.22 23.33 5.10
N ALA A 180 14.58 22.37 4.43
CA ALA A 180 13.41 22.63 3.60
C ALA A 180 12.10 22.67 4.41
N PRO A 181 11.11 23.47 3.97
CA PRO A 181 9.76 23.49 4.55
C PRO A 181 8.93 22.28 4.10
N LEU A 182 9.33 21.08 4.54
CA LEU A 182 8.66 19.83 4.21
C LEU A 182 7.20 19.84 4.70
N ARG A 183 6.29 19.40 3.84
CA ARG A 183 4.89 19.07 4.17
C ARG A 183 4.72 17.59 4.44
N SER A 184 5.46 16.73 3.75
CA SER A 184 5.43 15.28 3.92
C SER A 184 6.84 14.71 4.04
N LEU A 185 7.06 13.85 5.02
CA LEU A 185 8.32 13.15 5.21
C LEU A 185 8.05 11.65 5.37
N GLN A 186 8.70 10.84 4.54
CA GLN A 186 8.78 9.40 4.72
C GLN A 186 10.22 9.02 5.01
N VAL A 187 10.44 8.28 6.09
CA VAL A 187 11.76 7.79 6.48
C VAL A 187 11.68 6.28 6.67
N SER A 188 12.55 5.52 6.02
CA SER A 188 12.53 4.06 6.08
C SER A 188 13.92 3.46 6.15
N GLY A 189 14.26 2.80 7.25
CA GLY A 189 15.59 2.21 7.37
C GLY A 189 15.82 1.47 8.68
N PRO A 190 16.83 0.57 8.70
CA PRO A 190 17.13 -0.22 9.89
C PRO A 190 17.69 0.62 11.05
N GLY A 191 18.31 1.77 10.76
CA GLY A 191 18.88 2.69 11.76
C GLY A 191 17.96 3.84 12.20
N VAL A 192 16.74 3.91 11.66
CA VAL A 192 15.80 5.01 11.94
C VAL A 192 15.24 4.85 13.35
N THR A 193 15.69 5.71 14.27
CA THR A 193 15.26 5.70 15.68
C THR A 193 14.53 6.96 16.11
N HIS A 194 14.64 8.05 15.35
CA HIS A 194 14.01 9.34 15.62
C HIS A 194 13.81 10.10 14.31
N LEU A 195 12.91 11.09 14.32
CA LEU A 195 12.85 12.05 13.22
C LEU A 195 14.13 12.89 13.15
N PRO A 196 14.57 13.27 11.94
CA PRO A 196 15.66 14.22 11.80
C PRO A 196 15.31 15.59 12.36
N GLU A 197 16.34 16.39 12.63
CA GLU A 197 16.16 17.81 12.92
C GLU A 197 15.57 18.52 11.68
N LEU A 198 14.47 19.24 11.88
CA LEU A 198 13.80 20.02 10.84
C LEU A 198 13.96 21.51 11.15
N ALA A 199 14.37 22.30 10.18
CA ALA A 199 14.46 23.76 10.34
C ALA A 199 13.08 24.44 10.37
N HIS A 200 12.09 23.82 9.72
CA HIS A 200 10.72 24.34 9.56
C HIS A 200 9.69 23.28 9.97
N PRO A 201 9.69 22.78 11.20
CA PRO A 201 8.80 21.69 11.58
C PRO A 201 7.31 22.11 11.57
N GLU A 202 7.02 23.41 11.58
CA GLU A 202 5.67 23.97 11.46
C GLU A 202 5.01 23.74 10.09
N SER A 203 5.78 23.41 9.05
CA SER A 203 5.25 23.08 7.72
C SER A 203 4.82 21.62 7.58
N LEU A 204 5.29 20.74 8.46
CA LEU A 204 5.07 19.29 8.36
C LEU A 204 3.62 18.92 8.65
N ARG A 205 3.02 18.12 7.78
CA ARG A 205 1.61 17.67 7.85
C ARG A 205 1.47 16.16 7.84
N ALA A 206 2.37 15.46 7.17
CA ALA A 206 2.35 14.00 7.10
C ALA A 206 3.73 13.41 7.41
N VAL A 207 3.75 12.37 8.23
CA VAL A 207 4.94 11.59 8.55
C VAL A 207 4.62 10.11 8.39
N THR A 208 5.45 9.43 7.61
CA THR A 208 5.48 7.97 7.54
C THR A 208 6.86 7.50 7.98
N VAL A 209 6.93 6.59 8.93
CA VAL A 209 8.17 5.98 9.40
C VAL A 209 8.07 4.48 9.27
N ASP A 210 9.07 3.87 8.65
CA ASP A 210 9.31 2.43 8.68
C ASP A 210 10.68 2.17 9.32
N ALA A 211 10.65 1.98 10.64
CA ALA A 211 11.82 1.74 11.45
C ALA A 211 12.07 0.23 11.57
N GLY A 212 13.23 -0.24 11.11
CA GLY A 212 13.59 -1.65 11.24
C GLY A 212 13.87 -2.10 12.68
N ALA A 213 13.89 -1.18 13.64
CA ALA A 213 14.24 -1.41 15.05
C ALA A 213 13.30 -0.63 15.99
N GLU A 214 13.87 0.09 16.96
CA GLU A 214 13.13 0.94 17.89
C GLU A 214 12.92 2.34 17.31
N PHE A 215 11.74 2.93 17.52
CA PHE A 215 11.46 4.33 17.18
C PHE A 215 10.92 5.12 18.37
N ASP A 216 11.56 6.23 18.69
CA ASP A 216 11.18 7.16 19.74
C ASP A 216 10.22 8.24 19.21
N LEU A 217 8.95 8.10 19.59
CA LEU A 217 7.87 9.02 19.21
C LEU A 217 8.00 10.40 19.86
N THR A 218 8.84 10.58 20.90
CA THR A 218 9.09 11.93 21.45
C THR A 218 9.74 12.86 20.44
N SER A 219 10.42 12.31 19.44
CA SER A 219 10.97 13.08 18.30
C SER A 219 9.89 13.78 17.47
N LEU A 220 8.62 13.37 17.55
CA LEU A 220 7.49 14.02 16.87
C LEU A 220 7.06 15.35 17.52
N SER A 221 7.52 15.62 18.75
CA SER A 221 7.14 16.83 19.51
C SER A 221 7.47 18.14 18.79
N VAL A 222 8.44 18.10 17.87
CA VAL A 222 8.83 19.24 17.05
C VAL A 222 7.76 19.66 16.04
N ALA A 223 6.84 18.77 15.65
CA ALA A 223 5.87 18.96 14.57
C ALA A 223 4.42 19.18 15.07
N PRO A 224 4.09 20.33 15.68
CA PRO A 224 2.79 20.55 16.34
C PRO A 224 1.58 20.60 15.39
N TRP A 225 1.83 20.72 14.08
CA TRP A 225 0.81 20.80 13.03
C TRP A 225 0.63 19.50 12.25
N LEU A 226 1.19 18.39 12.74
CA LEU A 226 1.07 17.08 12.10
C LEU A 226 -0.39 16.62 12.05
N GLN A 227 -0.82 16.14 10.88
CA GLN A 227 -2.17 15.69 10.57
C GLN A 227 -2.24 14.19 10.30
N GLU A 228 -1.26 13.64 9.61
CA GLU A 228 -1.17 12.20 9.32
C GLU A 228 0.11 11.64 9.91
N LEU A 229 -0.02 10.61 10.75
CA LEU A 229 1.09 9.88 11.34
C LEU A 229 0.93 8.39 11.02
N VAL A 230 1.96 7.80 10.43
CA VAL A 230 2.07 6.37 10.20
C VAL A 230 3.43 5.93 10.69
N VAL A 231 3.49 5.00 11.64
CA VAL A 231 4.75 4.47 12.17
C VAL A 231 4.66 2.95 12.23
N PHE A 232 5.57 2.31 11.52
CA PHE A 232 5.86 0.89 11.61
C PHE A 232 7.22 0.76 12.29
N GLY A 233 7.27 0.03 13.39
CA GLY A 233 8.50 -0.19 14.15
C GLY A 233 8.49 -1.55 14.81
N ARG A 234 9.65 -2.13 15.10
CA ARG A 234 9.68 -3.34 15.95
C ARG A 234 9.35 -3.00 17.40
N ASN A 235 9.85 -1.87 17.87
CA ASN A 235 9.58 -1.34 19.21
C ASN A 235 9.28 0.16 19.12
N LEU A 236 8.29 0.63 19.88
CA LEU A 236 7.87 2.01 19.94
C LEU A 236 8.01 2.51 21.38
N THR A 237 8.67 3.64 21.54
CA THR A 237 8.84 4.33 22.82
C THR A 237 8.31 5.77 22.70
N GLY A 238 8.06 6.42 23.83
CA GLY A 238 7.54 7.79 23.87
C GLY A 238 6.07 7.93 23.48
N LEU A 239 5.22 6.92 23.72
CA LEU A 239 3.82 6.88 23.26
C LEU A 239 3.02 8.11 23.66
N SER A 240 3.31 8.68 24.84
CA SER A 240 2.66 9.89 25.34
C SER A 240 2.79 11.10 24.40
N ALA A 241 3.87 11.18 23.60
CA ALA A 241 4.09 12.28 22.67
C ALA A 241 3.00 12.38 21.60
N VAL A 242 2.42 11.26 21.18
CA VAL A 242 1.35 11.24 20.17
C VAL A 242 0.10 11.96 20.67
N THR A 243 -0.19 11.88 21.97
CA THR A 243 -1.36 12.54 22.58
C THR A 243 -1.21 14.07 22.66
N ALA A 244 0.01 14.59 22.54
CA ALA A 244 0.26 16.03 22.50
C ALA A 244 -0.03 16.64 21.12
N LEU A 245 -0.12 15.83 20.06
CA LEU A 245 -0.33 16.26 18.68
C LEU A 245 -1.82 16.48 18.38
N ARG A 246 -2.33 17.66 18.76
CA ARG A 246 -3.77 18.02 18.69
C ARG A 246 -4.34 18.21 17.28
N LYS A 247 -3.51 18.12 16.24
CA LYS A 247 -3.92 18.31 14.84
C LYS A 247 -4.03 17.02 14.04
N LEU A 248 -3.74 15.88 14.68
CA LEU A 248 -3.82 14.57 14.04
C LEU A 248 -5.26 14.26 13.61
N THR A 249 -5.39 13.93 12.33
CA THR A 249 -6.62 13.41 11.73
C THR A 249 -6.53 11.91 11.46
N ARG A 250 -5.31 11.40 11.23
CA ARG A 250 -5.03 9.98 11.01
C ARG A 250 -3.80 9.54 11.82
N VAL A 251 -3.92 8.41 12.51
CA VAL A 251 -2.83 7.77 13.24
C VAL A 251 -2.81 6.27 12.94
N THR A 252 -1.67 5.76 12.51
CA THR A 252 -1.38 4.34 12.38
C THR A 252 -0.11 4.07 13.18
N LEU A 253 -0.21 3.25 14.22
CA LEU A 253 0.94 2.79 14.99
C LEU A 253 0.97 1.27 14.96
N GLU A 254 2.05 0.71 14.46
CA GLU A 254 2.29 -0.73 14.39
C GLU A 254 3.67 -1.04 14.96
N GLY A 255 3.71 -1.99 15.89
CA GLY A 255 4.93 -2.41 16.56
C GLY A 255 4.70 -2.98 17.93
N ARG A 256 5.76 -3.16 18.72
CA ARG A 256 5.63 -3.49 20.14
C ARG A 256 5.90 -2.27 21.00
N SER A 257 5.41 -2.27 22.23
CA SER A 257 5.84 -1.29 23.23
C SER A 257 5.78 -1.92 24.62
N ASP A 258 6.79 -1.64 25.43
CA ASP A 258 6.82 -2.00 26.85
C ASP A 258 6.21 -0.89 27.75
N GLU A 259 5.83 0.25 27.15
CA GLU A 259 5.19 1.37 27.85
C GLU A 259 3.71 1.10 28.15
N ASP A 260 3.13 1.85 29.09
CA ASP A 260 1.70 1.80 29.32
C ASP A 260 0.92 2.40 28.14
N VAL A 261 0.48 1.53 27.23
CA VAL A 261 -0.30 1.89 26.04
C VAL A 261 -1.65 2.54 26.38
N ARG A 262 -2.13 2.51 27.64
CA ARG A 262 -3.33 3.24 28.05
C ARG A 262 -3.24 4.74 27.78
N VAL A 263 -2.03 5.29 27.72
CA VAL A 263 -1.80 6.69 27.37
C VAL A 263 -2.43 7.07 26.03
N LEU A 264 -2.49 6.12 25.07
CA LEU A 264 -3.03 6.34 23.73
C LEU A 264 -4.55 6.58 23.70
N SER A 265 -5.26 6.30 24.79
CA SER A 265 -6.68 6.69 24.94
C SER A 265 -6.88 8.21 24.86
N GLY A 266 -5.83 9.00 25.08
CA GLY A 266 -5.82 10.46 24.95
C GLY A 266 -5.60 11.00 23.53
N ILE A 267 -5.47 10.15 22.51
CA ILE A 267 -5.39 10.59 21.11
C ILE A 267 -6.74 11.19 20.70
N ASP A 268 -6.76 12.37 20.08
CA ASP A 268 -8.01 13.03 19.64
C ASP A 268 -8.37 12.76 18.17
N ALA A 269 -7.54 12.00 17.45
CA ALA A 269 -7.74 11.73 16.03
C ALA A 269 -8.98 10.86 15.76
N PRO A 270 -9.74 11.14 14.69
CA PRO A 270 -10.91 10.36 14.28
C PRO A 270 -10.55 9.03 13.61
N ASP A 271 -9.49 8.97 12.80
CA ASP A 271 -9.04 7.74 12.12
C ASP A 271 -7.79 7.20 12.82
N VAL A 272 -7.95 6.15 13.62
CA VAL A 272 -6.85 5.54 14.38
C VAL A 272 -6.79 4.05 14.09
N PHE A 273 -5.59 3.56 13.81
CA PHE A 273 -5.25 2.15 13.73
C PHE A 273 -4.10 1.84 14.70
N LEU A 274 -4.32 0.89 15.61
CA LEU A 274 -3.32 0.44 16.57
C LEU A 274 -3.08 -1.07 16.42
N ALA A 275 -1.87 -1.44 16.00
CA ALA A 275 -1.36 -2.80 15.98
C ALA A 275 -0.15 -2.88 16.92
N LEU A 276 -0.45 -2.72 18.22
CA LEU A 276 0.56 -2.70 19.27
C LEU A 276 0.60 -4.06 19.94
N GLY A 277 1.73 -4.76 19.85
CA GLY A 277 2.00 -5.91 20.71
C GLY A 277 2.52 -5.43 22.08
N PRO A 278 2.35 -6.19 23.20
CA PRO A 278 1.40 -7.28 23.45
C PRO A 278 -0.06 -6.77 23.55
N ARG A 279 -1.01 -7.69 23.79
CA ARG A 279 -2.47 -7.43 23.80
C ARG A 279 -2.82 -6.10 24.51
N PRO A 280 -3.58 -5.20 23.87
CA PRO A 280 -3.92 -3.92 24.46
C PRO A 280 -4.80 -4.10 25.71
N PRO A 281 -4.61 -3.25 26.73
CA PRO A 281 -5.40 -3.27 27.95
C PRO A 281 -6.85 -2.92 27.64
N GLN A 282 -7.76 -3.46 28.45
CA GLN A 282 -9.18 -3.38 28.18
C GLN A 282 -9.69 -1.94 28.06
N GLU A 283 -9.16 -1.02 28.86
CA GLU A 283 -9.59 0.37 28.83
C GLU A 283 -9.33 1.01 27.47
N LEU A 284 -8.21 0.65 26.81
CA LEU A 284 -7.88 1.13 25.48
C LEU A 284 -8.80 0.51 24.42
N VAL A 285 -9.11 -0.78 24.53
CA VAL A 285 -10.06 -1.47 23.64
C VAL A 285 -11.45 -0.82 23.73
N ASP A 286 -11.92 -0.53 24.94
CA ASP A 286 -13.23 0.11 25.14
C ASP A 286 -13.30 1.52 24.57
N VAL A 287 -12.19 2.26 24.63
CA VAL A 287 -12.05 3.57 23.99
C VAL A 287 -12.05 3.43 22.47
N ALA A 288 -11.28 2.48 21.94
CA ALA A 288 -11.17 2.25 20.51
C ALA A 288 -12.54 1.94 19.89
N ILE A 289 -13.29 0.99 20.46
CA ILE A 289 -14.63 0.63 19.98
C ILE A 289 -15.58 1.83 20.02
N ARG A 290 -15.64 2.56 21.14
CA ARG A 290 -16.54 3.73 21.27
C ARG A 290 -16.20 4.86 20.30
N ARG A 291 -14.94 4.97 19.88
CA ARG A 291 -14.47 5.99 18.93
C ARG A 291 -14.44 5.51 17.48
N GLY A 292 -14.78 4.24 17.22
CA GLY A 292 -14.68 3.65 15.88
C GLY A 292 -13.24 3.48 15.40
N TRP A 293 -12.28 3.42 16.33
CA TRP A 293 -10.88 3.15 16.02
C TRP A 293 -10.70 1.68 15.68
N ARG A 294 -9.72 1.42 14.82
CA ARG A 294 -9.27 0.06 14.49
C ARG A 294 -8.16 -0.34 15.44
N ILE A 295 -8.27 -1.53 16.00
CA ILE A 295 -7.26 -2.11 16.87
C ILE A 295 -7.09 -3.57 16.50
N GLU A 296 -5.85 -4.05 16.44
CA GLU A 296 -5.58 -5.44 16.11
C GLU A 296 -6.03 -6.34 17.28
N LEU A 297 -7.12 -7.06 17.06
CA LEU A 297 -7.71 -8.03 17.98
C LEU A 297 -8.11 -9.27 17.18
N SER A 298 -8.17 -10.43 17.84
CA SER A 298 -8.89 -11.56 17.23
C SER A 298 -10.39 -11.26 17.17
N ALA A 299 -11.09 -11.85 16.19
CA ALA A 299 -12.53 -11.66 16.02
C ALA A 299 -13.33 -11.98 17.30
N ARG A 300 -12.89 -12.99 18.07
CA ARG A 300 -13.49 -13.35 19.36
C ARG A 300 -13.34 -12.23 20.39
N GLU A 301 -12.14 -11.68 20.54
CA GLU A 301 -11.85 -10.62 21.51
C GLU A 301 -12.59 -9.34 21.17
N GLU A 302 -12.67 -9.01 19.88
CA GLU A 302 -13.47 -7.89 19.39
C GLU A 302 -14.95 -8.10 19.76
N ARG A 303 -15.57 -9.24 19.40
CA ARG A 303 -16.96 -9.54 19.76
C ARG A 303 -17.22 -9.53 21.27
N GLU A 304 -16.30 -10.06 22.08
CA GLU A 304 -16.40 -10.01 23.55
C GLU A 304 -16.35 -8.57 24.08
N ALA A 305 -15.52 -7.70 23.49
CA ALA A 305 -15.45 -6.29 23.84
C ALA A 305 -16.73 -5.53 23.43
N TYR A 306 -17.25 -5.72 22.22
CA TYR A 306 -18.53 -5.14 21.78
C TYR A 306 -19.70 -5.58 22.68
N ARG A 307 -19.83 -6.88 22.97
CA ARG A 307 -20.88 -7.40 23.87
C ARG A 307 -20.84 -6.78 25.26
N ARG A 308 -19.65 -6.61 25.84
CA ARG A 308 -19.48 -6.00 27.16
C ARG A 308 -19.90 -4.54 27.21
N LEU A 309 -19.72 -3.83 26.09
CA LEU A 309 -20.16 -2.44 25.94
C LEU A 309 -21.65 -2.33 25.58
N GLY A 310 -22.36 -3.45 25.42
CA GLY A 310 -23.75 -3.47 24.97
C GLY A 310 -23.91 -2.99 23.52
N LEU A 311 -22.86 -3.13 22.70
CA LEU A 311 -22.83 -2.75 21.29
C LEU A 311 -22.86 -4.01 20.42
N SER A 312 -23.41 -3.89 19.21
CA SER A 312 -23.31 -4.92 18.18
C SER A 312 -21.95 -4.84 17.50
N SER A 313 -21.30 -5.99 17.30
CA SER A 313 -20.03 -6.03 16.57
C SER A 313 -20.26 -5.66 15.10
N PRO A 314 -19.31 -4.99 14.42
CA PRO A 314 -19.34 -4.82 12.97
C PRO A 314 -19.45 -6.17 12.23
N HIS A 315 -18.88 -7.23 12.82
CA HIS A 315 -19.02 -8.61 12.33
C HIS A 315 -20.45 -9.16 12.44
N ASP A 316 -21.30 -8.54 13.25
CA ASP A 316 -22.71 -8.89 13.43
C ASP A 316 -23.61 -8.07 12.48
N HIS A 317 -23.05 -7.08 11.76
CA HIS A 317 -23.77 -6.24 10.82
C HIS A 317 -23.56 -6.68 9.35
N PRO A 318 -24.64 -6.81 8.55
CA PRO A 318 -24.63 -7.46 7.24
C PRO A 318 -24.08 -6.61 6.06
N ASP A 319 -23.47 -5.45 6.29
CA ASP A 319 -23.14 -4.47 5.22
C ASP A 319 -21.73 -4.60 4.62
N THR A 320 -21.00 -5.66 4.97
CA THR A 320 -20.01 -6.26 4.08
C THR A 320 -20.62 -7.60 3.68
N GLU A 321 -20.71 -7.99 2.40
CA GLU A 321 -21.37 -9.24 1.95
C GLU A 321 -20.66 -10.55 2.42
N MET A 322 -20.04 -10.55 3.61
CA MET A 322 -19.80 -11.74 4.42
C MET A 322 -21.11 -12.13 5.11
N ARG A 323 -21.68 -13.27 4.71
CA ARG A 323 -22.85 -13.85 5.38
C ARG A 323 -22.40 -15.02 6.23
N TRP A 324 -22.33 -14.79 7.54
CA TRP A 324 -22.10 -15.83 8.54
C TRP A 324 -23.38 -16.64 8.80
N PHE A 325 -23.22 -17.95 8.99
CA PHE A 325 -24.26 -18.85 9.46
C PHE A 325 -23.93 -19.24 10.89
N GLU A 326 -24.83 -18.95 11.82
CA GLU A 326 -24.66 -19.38 13.21
C GLU A 326 -24.46 -20.91 13.26
N GLY A 327 -23.30 -21.36 13.78
CA GLY A 327 -23.03 -22.74 14.16
C GLY A 327 -22.23 -23.63 13.19
N VAL A 328 -21.73 -23.12 12.05
CA VAL A 328 -21.28 -24.03 10.98
C VAL A 328 -20.09 -23.56 10.13
N GLY A 329 -19.80 -22.26 10.07
CA GLY A 329 -18.65 -21.73 9.33
C GLY A 329 -18.87 -20.39 8.63
N GLU A 330 -17.82 -19.93 7.94
CA GLU A 330 -17.72 -18.67 7.22
C GLU A 330 -18.05 -18.83 5.73
N VAL A 331 -18.85 -17.93 5.16
CA VAL A 331 -18.95 -17.75 3.71
C VAL A 331 -18.53 -16.34 3.32
N VAL A 332 -17.38 -16.25 2.65
CA VAL A 332 -16.87 -15.00 2.07
C VAL A 332 -17.28 -14.95 0.60
N LEU A 333 -18.05 -13.93 0.22
CA LEU A 333 -18.31 -13.58 -1.18
C LEU A 333 -17.23 -12.61 -1.66
N SER A 334 -16.65 -12.88 -2.82
CA SER A 334 -15.71 -11.95 -3.46
C SER A 334 -16.48 -10.77 -4.04
N ALA A 335 -16.11 -9.53 -3.68
CA ALA A 335 -16.74 -8.32 -4.23
C ALA A 335 -16.35 -8.07 -5.70
N GLU A 336 -15.24 -8.66 -6.16
CA GLU A 336 -14.67 -8.43 -7.49
C GLU A 336 -15.01 -9.54 -8.50
N THR A 337 -15.38 -10.73 -8.02
CA THR A 337 -15.71 -11.89 -8.86
C THR A 337 -16.95 -12.60 -8.31
N PRO A 338 -17.79 -13.26 -9.14
CA PRO A 338 -18.95 -14.00 -8.69
C PRO A 338 -18.54 -15.35 -8.04
N ASP A 339 -17.56 -15.33 -7.13
CA ASP A 339 -17.02 -16.49 -6.43
C ASP A 339 -17.27 -16.39 -4.93
N PHE A 340 -17.28 -17.55 -4.27
CA PHE A 340 -17.38 -17.66 -2.82
C PHE A 340 -16.32 -18.61 -2.27
N THR A 341 -15.94 -18.36 -1.01
CA THR A 341 -15.16 -19.26 -0.17
C THR A 341 -16.00 -19.65 1.04
N PHE A 342 -16.25 -20.95 1.21
CA PHE A 342 -16.88 -21.54 2.39
C PHE A 342 -15.79 -22.16 3.25
N THR A 343 -15.69 -21.75 4.51
CA THR A 343 -14.68 -22.20 5.46
C THR A 343 -15.34 -22.70 6.74
N VAL A 344 -14.98 -23.88 7.22
CA VAL A 344 -15.32 -24.37 8.57
C VAL A 344 -14.02 -24.55 9.33
N TYR A 345 -13.88 -23.89 10.47
CA TYR A 345 -12.67 -23.93 11.28
C TYR A 345 -12.67 -25.13 12.25
N GLU A 346 -11.53 -25.42 12.88
CA GLU A 346 -11.32 -26.61 13.72
C GLU A 346 -12.31 -26.66 14.88
N GLU A 347 -12.58 -25.49 15.45
CA GLU A 347 -13.51 -25.25 16.54
C GLU A 347 -14.98 -25.45 16.18
N ASP A 348 -15.32 -25.40 14.89
CA ASP A 348 -16.69 -25.57 14.38
C ASP A 348 -16.91 -26.97 13.80
N LEU A 349 -15.87 -27.82 13.77
CA LEU A 349 -15.99 -29.19 13.32
C LEU A 349 -16.71 -30.05 14.37
N PRO A 350 -17.51 -31.04 13.94
CA PRO A 350 -18.10 -31.99 14.86
C PRO A 350 -17.02 -32.69 15.71
N PRO A 351 -17.23 -32.90 17.02
CA PRO A 351 -16.26 -33.54 17.88
C PRO A 351 -15.74 -34.87 17.31
N GLY A 352 -14.41 -34.98 17.19
CA GLY A 352 -13.74 -36.17 16.67
C GLY A 352 -13.70 -36.29 15.13
N MET A 353 -14.27 -35.34 14.39
CA MET A 353 -14.27 -35.32 12.93
C MET A 353 -13.17 -34.39 12.41
N SER A 354 -12.31 -34.87 11.51
CA SER A 354 -11.31 -34.01 10.86
C SER A 354 -11.94 -33.18 9.74
N GLY A 355 -11.29 -32.08 9.35
CA GLY A 355 -11.77 -31.22 8.26
C GLY A 355 -11.84 -31.94 6.91
N THR A 356 -10.93 -32.90 6.64
CA THR A 356 -10.98 -33.73 5.42
C THR A 356 -12.15 -34.72 5.46
N GLU A 357 -12.47 -35.25 6.64
CA GLU A 357 -13.64 -36.10 6.84
C GLU A 357 -14.96 -35.33 6.71
N ALA A 358 -15.06 -34.17 7.35
CA ALA A 358 -16.22 -33.29 7.26
C ALA A 358 -16.48 -32.83 5.82
N GLU A 359 -15.41 -32.47 5.06
CA GLU A 359 -15.53 -32.15 3.63
C GLU A 359 -16.15 -33.32 2.84
N ARG A 360 -15.67 -34.54 3.07
CA ARG A 360 -16.13 -35.74 2.36
C ARG A 360 -17.62 -35.99 2.60
N VAL A 361 -18.07 -35.93 3.86
CA VAL A 361 -19.47 -36.16 4.24
C VAL A 361 -20.37 -35.03 3.70
N LEU A 362 -19.93 -33.77 3.82
CA LEU A 362 -20.64 -32.62 3.28
C LEU A 362 -20.83 -32.73 1.77
N LEU A 363 -19.76 -33.02 1.01
CA LEU A 363 -19.85 -33.17 -0.44
C LEU A 363 -20.70 -34.37 -0.87
N GLN A 364 -20.76 -35.43 -0.06
CA GLN A 364 -21.66 -36.56 -0.30
C GLN A 364 -23.13 -36.13 -0.16
N ARG A 365 -23.49 -35.46 0.94
CA ARG A 365 -24.86 -34.93 1.16
C ARG A 365 -25.29 -33.96 0.06
N VAL A 366 -24.40 -33.05 -0.33
CA VAL A 366 -24.63 -32.11 -1.44
C VAL A 366 -24.83 -32.88 -2.76
N ARG A 367 -24.05 -33.93 -3.02
CA ARG A 367 -24.19 -34.76 -4.24
C ARG A 367 -25.56 -35.45 -4.29
N GLU A 368 -26.01 -36.02 -3.18
CA GLU A 368 -27.27 -36.76 -3.09
C GLU A 368 -28.48 -35.83 -3.30
N ARG A 369 -28.46 -34.63 -2.71
CA ARG A 369 -29.61 -33.71 -2.76
C ARG A 369 -29.60 -32.74 -3.94
N ARG A 370 -28.41 -32.37 -4.45
CA ARG A 370 -28.24 -31.33 -5.49
C ARG A 370 -27.57 -31.83 -6.76
N GLY A 371 -27.14 -33.09 -6.79
CA GLY A 371 -26.57 -33.75 -7.95
C GLY A 371 -25.06 -33.56 -8.11
N ALA A 372 -24.44 -34.46 -8.88
CA ALA A 372 -22.98 -34.49 -9.06
C ALA A 372 -22.40 -33.26 -9.78
N ARG A 373 -23.21 -32.52 -10.53
CA ARG A 373 -22.77 -31.32 -11.26
C ARG A 373 -22.31 -30.21 -10.29
N VAL A 374 -22.99 -30.05 -9.16
CA VAL A 374 -22.68 -29.03 -8.14
C VAL A 374 -21.32 -29.33 -7.48
N VAL A 375 -21.09 -30.58 -7.10
CA VAL A 375 -19.84 -31.00 -6.45
C VAL A 375 -18.62 -30.87 -7.38
N ARG A 376 -18.80 -31.05 -8.70
CA ARG A 376 -17.71 -30.85 -9.68
C ARG A 376 -17.34 -29.38 -9.85
N ALA A 377 -18.23 -28.45 -9.54
CA ALA A 377 -17.98 -27.02 -9.64
C ALA A 377 -17.24 -26.44 -8.41
N LEU A 378 -17.03 -27.26 -7.37
CA LEU A 378 -16.32 -26.86 -6.15
C LEU A 378 -14.84 -27.26 -6.21
N ARG A 379 -13.97 -26.32 -5.87
CA ARG A 379 -12.54 -26.53 -5.61
C ARG A 379 -12.32 -26.77 -4.12
N ARG A 380 -11.40 -27.67 -3.78
CA ARG A 380 -11.21 -28.22 -2.44
C ARG A 380 -9.84 -27.84 -1.90
N PHE A 381 -9.81 -27.29 -0.70
CA PHE A 381 -8.59 -26.84 -0.01
C PHE A 381 -8.59 -27.23 1.47
N SER A 382 -9.45 -28.18 1.85
CA SER A 382 -9.59 -28.63 3.23
C SER A 382 -8.33 -29.29 3.77
N THR A 383 -8.10 -29.15 5.07
CA THR A 383 -7.02 -29.80 5.82
C THR A 383 -7.62 -30.60 6.97
N GLU A 384 -6.80 -31.33 7.72
CA GLU A 384 -7.25 -32.05 8.92
C GLU A 384 -7.96 -31.13 9.94
N LYS A 385 -7.64 -29.83 9.94
CA LYS A 385 -8.13 -28.86 10.91
C LYS A 385 -9.27 -27.98 10.38
N ARG A 386 -9.55 -27.97 9.07
CA ARG A 386 -10.58 -27.06 8.52
C ARG A 386 -11.13 -27.55 7.19
N VAL A 387 -12.39 -27.25 6.93
CA VAL A 387 -13.00 -27.39 5.60
C VAL A 387 -12.80 -26.08 4.84
N VAL A 388 -12.32 -26.14 3.60
CA VAL A 388 -12.25 -24.97 2.71
C VAL A 388 -12.72 -25.36 1.31
N LEU A 389 -13.87 -24.82 0.91
CA LEU A 389 -14.48 -25.04 -0.40
C LEU A 389 -14.62 -23.72 -1.14
N ARG A 390 -14.18 -23.68 -2.41
CA ARG A 390 -14.35 -22.49 -3.27
C ARG A 390 -15.20 -22.82 -4.48
N GLY A 391 -16.09 -21.92 -4.87
CA GLY A 391 -16.94 -22.12 -6.03
C GLY A 391 -17.41 -20.81 -6.64
N SER A 392 -17.90 -20.88 -7.87
CA SER A 392 -18.58 -19.74 -8.47
C SER A 392 -20.04 -19.72 -8.04
N THR A 393 -20.54 -18.56 -7.60
CA THR A 393 -21.95 -18.30 -7.29
C THR A 393 -22.87 -18.51 -8.50
N ALA A 394 -22.33 -18.42 -9.73
CA ALA A 394 -23.05 -18.74 -10.96
C ALA A 394 -23.30 -20.25 -11.15
N ALA A 395 -22.41 -21.09 -10.60
CA ALA A 395 -22.46 -22.54 -10.73
C ALA A 395 -23.04 -23.25 -9.50
N VAL A 396 -22.84 -22.67 -8.31
CA VAL A 396 -23.24 -23.23 -7.03
C VAL A 396 -23.91 -22.14 -6.20
N ARG A 397 -25.18 -22.35 -5.85
CA ARG A 397 -25.83 -21.54 -4.81
C ARG A 397 -25.20 -21.90 -3.48
N TRP A 398 -24.29 -21.06 -3.00
CA TRP A 398 -23.54 -21.22 -1.75
C TRP A 398 -24.46 -21.54 -0.55
N LYS A 399 -25.70 -21.03 -0.55
CA LYS A 399 -26.70 -21.32 0.50
C LYS A 399 -26.98 -22.82 0.67
N HIS A 400 -26.97 -23.59 -0.43
CA HIS A 400 -27.15 -25.04 -0.34
C HIS A 400 -25.99 -25.74 0.36
N LEU A 401 -24.78 -25.18 0.30
CA LEU A 401 -23.62 -25.73 1.00
C LEU A 401 -23.73 -25.47 2.50
N ALA A 402 -24.15 -24.25 2.87
CA ALA A 402 -24.40 -23.87 4.25
C ALA A 402 -25.52 -24.70 4.90
N ASP A 403 -26.66 -24.88 4.21
CA ASP A 403 -27.79 -25.66 4.72
C ASP A 403 -27.38 -27.13 5.02
N GLU A 404 -26.58 -27.75 4.15
CA GLU A 404 -26.12 -29.14 4.35
C GLU A 404 -25.06 -29.27 5.43
N ALA A 405 -24.19 -28.27 5.57
CA ALA A 405 -23.21 -28.24 6.65
C ALA A 405 -23.92 -28.07 8.01
N THR A 406 -24.96 -27.22 8.07
CA THR A 406 -25.78 -27.02 9.28
C THR A 406 -26.41 -28.34 9.70
N ALA A 407 -27.07 -29.03 8.75
CA ALA A 407 -27.67 -30.33 9.03
C ALA A 407 -26.66 -31.40 9.42
N LEU A 408 -25.42 -31.34 8.90
CA LEU A 408 -24.37 -32.29 9.28
C LEU A 408 -23.93 -32.10 10.73
N PHE A 409 -23.80 -30.86 11.18
CA PHE A 409 -23.29 -30.57 12.51
C PHE A 409 -24.40 -30.72 13.58
N ASP A 410 -25.64 -30.34 13.24
CA ASP A 410 -26.82 -30.60 14.08
C ASP A 410 -27.09 -32.10 14.32
N ASP A 411 -26.84 -32.95 13.32
CA ASP A 411 -27.02 -34.40 13.45
C ASP A 411 -25.99 -35.02 14.42
N HIS A 412 -24.80 -34.42 14.53
CA HIS A 412 -23.70 -34.93 15.35
C HIS A 412 -23.79 -34.45 16.80
N ASP A 413 -24.39 -33.29 17.07
CA ASP A 413 -24.67 -32.82 18.44
C ASP A 413 -25.82 -33.58 19.13
N ARG A 414 -26.61 -34.35 18.37
CA ARG A 414 -27.76 -35.13 18.90
C ARG A 414 -27.47 -36.62 19.08
N GLY A 415 -26.32 -37.12 18.60
CA GLY A 415 -25.91 -38.52 18.70
C GLY A 415 -24.82 -38.71 19.74
#